data_AF-A0A1V5XC04-F1
#
_entry.id   AF-A0A1V5XC04-F1
#
_cell.length_a   1.000
_cell.length_b   1.000
_cell.length_c   1.000
_cell.angle_alpha   90.00
_cell.angle_beta   90.00
_cell.angle_gamma   90.00
#
_symmetry.space_group_name_H-M   'P 1'
#
loop_
_entity.id
_entity.type
_entity.pdbx_description
1 polymer ?
#
loop_
_entity_poly.entity_id
_entity_poly.type
_entity_poly.pdbx_seq_one_letter_code
_entity_poly.pdbx_strand_id
1 'polypeptide(L)'
;MQKSTKALWLYAAILLLIAIGLIFLTTLTQVRLVSHNGTFEILGTFTENASQNVARLTQENIDLQNELADLKEKSRQMATELETIKASAGADNTMKATIANIYNAYDKNDTETLQALMATVTKEQLDAYLPGFYDEAQKAVLGASTTQPSNNKR
;
A
#
# COMPACT_ATOMS: atom_id res chain seq x y z
N MET A 1 25.66 -22.13 17.95
CA MET A 1 24.21 -22.08 18.26
C MET A 1 23.85 -20.68 18.75
N GLN A 2 23.46 -19.76 17.86
CA GLN A 2 22.95 -18.45 18.26
C GLN A 2 21.54 -18.62 18.82
N LYS A 3 21.41 -18.73 20.14
CA LYS A 3 20.10 -18.80 20.80
C LYS A 3 19.48 -17.40 20.76
N SER A 4 18.43 -17.27 19.95
CA SER A 4 17.65 -16.04 19.74
C SER A 4 17.26 -15.39 21.07
N THR A 5 17.90 -14.27 21.39
CA THR A 5 17.67 -13.47 22.61
C THR A 5 16.21 -13.04 22.75
N LYS A 6 15.49 -12.89 21.62
CA LYS A 6 14.08 -12.48 21.59
C LYS A 6 13.15 -13.51 22.26
N ALA A 7 13.44 -14.80 22.12
CA ALA A 7 12.65 -15.85 22.77
C ALA A 7 12.84 -15.85 24.30
N LEU A 8 14.05 -15.51 24.78
CA LEU A 8 14.35 -15.43 26.21
C LEU A 8 13.55 -14.31 26.89
N TRP A 9 13.46 -13.14 26.25
CA TRP A 9 12.68 -12.01 26.76
C TRP A 9 11.17 -12.30 26.79
N LEU A 10 10.66 -13.04 25.80
CA LEU A 10 9.26 -13.44 25.78
C LEU A 10 8.92 -14.42 26.92
N TYR A 11 9.79 -15.41 27.17
CA TYR A 11 9.62 -16.32 28.30
C TYR A 11 9.72 -15.59 29.64
N ALA A 12 10.65 -14.65 29.79
CA ALA A 12 10.77 -13.84 30.99
C ALA A 12 9.52 -12.98 31.25
N ALA A 13 8.93 -12.40 30.21
CA ALA A 13 7.70 -11.61 30.33
C ALA A 13 6.49 -12.48 30.74
N ILE A 14 6.37 -13.69 30.17
CA ILE A 14 5.30 -14.63 30.53
C ILE A 14 5.45 -15.09 31.99
N LEU A 15 6.66 -15.43 32.43
CA LEU A 15 6.92 -15.83 33.82
C LEU A 15 6.63 -14.68 34.81
N LEU A 16 6.92 -13.43 34.44
CA LEU A 16 6.61 -12.26 35.25
C LEU A 16 5.10 -12.09 35.44
N LEU A 17 4.31 -12.25 34.36
CA LEU A 17 2.85 -12.16 34.42
C LEU A 17 2.24 -13.27 35.30
N ILE A 18 2.76 -14.49 35.20
CA ILE A 18 2.33 -15.61 36.04
C ILE A 18 2.68 -15.34 37.52
N ALA A 19 3.87 -14.82 37.80
CA ALA A 19 4.29 -14.48 39.16
C ALA A 19 3.40 -13.38 39.78
N ILE A 20 3.07 -12.34 39.01
CA ILE A 20 2.14 -11.29 39.45
C ILE A 20 0.76 -11.88 39.74
N GLY A 21 0.25 -12.75 38.86
CA GLY A 21 -1.03 -13.44 39.07
C GLY A 21 -1.05 -14.32 40.33
N LEU A 22 0.05 -15.03 40.62
CA LEU A 22 0.17 -15.87 41.82
C LEU A 22 0.26 -15.03 43.11
N ILE A 23 1.01 -13.92 43.10
CA ILE A 23 1.07 -12.97 44.23
C ILE A 23 -0.32 -12.36 44.49
N PHE A 24 -1.07 -12.07 43.44
CA PHE A 24 -2.46 -11.58 43.56
C PHE A 24 -3.40 -12.65 44.15
N LEU A 25 -3.22 -13.92 43.79
CA LEU A 25 -4.02 -15.03 44.32
C LEU A 25 -3.73 -15.31 45.80
N THR A 26 -2.45 -15.25 46.21
CA THR A 26 -2.03 -15.47 47.61
C THR A 26 -2.44 -14.31 48.53
N THR A 27 -2.39 -13.07 48.04
CA THR A 27 -2.90 -11.92 48.78
C THR A 27 -4.43 -11.99 48.94
N LEU A 28 -5.19 -12.36 47.90
CA LEU A 28 -6.63 -12.61 48.00
C LEU A 28 -7.03 -13.70 49.02
N THR A 29 -6.21 -14.75 49.17
CA THR A 29 -6.48 -15.82 50.13
C THR A 29 -6.09 -15.43 51.57
N GLN A 30 -5.03 -14.66 51.76
CA GLN A 30 -4.66 -14.12 53.08
C GLN A 30 -5.66 -13.09 53.61
N VAL A 31 -6.29 -12.33 52.71
CA VAL A 31 -7.29 -11.30 53.03
C VAL A 31 -8.57 -11.89 53.64
N ARG A 32 -8.98 -13.11 53.26
CA ARG A 32 -10.14 -13.77 53.86
C ARG A 32 -9.92 -14.22 55.31
N LEU A 33 -8.68 -14.26 55.79
CA LEU A 33 -8.33 -14.83 57.12
C LEU A 33 -8.02 -13.78 58.20
N VAL A 34 -7.97 -12.49 57.89
CA VAL A 34 -7.78 -11.42 58.88
C VAL A 34 -8.98 -10.49 58.87
N SER A 35 -10.01 -10.87 59.63
CA SER A 35 -11.10 -9.98 60.02
C SER A 35 -10.88 -9.63 61.48
N HIS A 36 -10.72 -8.33 61.78
CA HIS A 36 -11.24 -7.57 62.93
C HIS A 36 -10.52 -6.20 62.90
N ASN A 37 -11.28 -5.11 62.71
CA ASN A 37 -10.89 -3.69 62.76
C ASN A 37 -10.54 -3.01 61.40
N GLY A 38 -11.57 -2.53 60.68
CA GLY A 38 -11.45 -1.41 59.72
C GLY A 38 -10.77 -1.65 58.37
N THR A 39 -9.95 -2.69 58.22
CA THR A 39 -9.17 -2.94 56.98
C THR A 39 -10.02 -3.42 55.80
N PHE A 40 -11.24 -3.92 56.05
CA PHE A 40 -12.13 -4.49 55.02
C PHE A 40 -12.71 -3.43 54.07
N GLU A 41 -12.93 -2.20 54.56
CA GLU A 41 -13.40 -1.08 53.74
C GLU A 41 -12.31 -0.55 52.80
N ILE A 42 -11.06 -0.52 53.29
CA ILE A 42 -9.88 -0.13 52.50
C ILE A 42 -9.58 -1.18 51.43
N LEU A 43 -9.76 -2.47 51.74
CA LEU A 43 -9.60 -3.53 50.73
C LEU A 43 -10.76 -3.61 49.74
N GLY A 44 -12.00 -3.36 50.17
CA GLY A 44 -13.15 -3.25 49.27
C GLY A 44 -12.97 -2.11 48.26
N THR A 45 -12.59 -0.93 48.75
CA THR A 45 -12.30 0.24 47.89
C THR A 45 -11.07 0.05 47.00
N PHE A 46 -10.02 -0.63 47.48
CA PHE A 46 -8.87 -0.98 46.64
C PHE A 46 -9.24 -1.99 45.54
N THR A 47 -10.03 -3.01 45.86
CA THR A 47 -10.48 -4.03 44.91
C THR A 47 -11.40 -3.44 43.85
N GLU A 48 -12.29 -2.54 44.25
CA GLU A 48 -13.19 -1.83 43.34
C GLU A 48 -12.42 -0.90 42.39
N ASN A 49 -11.50 -0.09 42.91
CA ASN A 49 -10.63 0.77 42.09
C ASN A 49 -9.74 -0.04 41.13
N ALA A 50 -9.23 -1.20 41.56
CA ALA A 50 -8.46 -2.09 40.71
C ALA A 50 -9.32 -2.67 39.58
N SER A 51 -10.54 -3.11 39.89
CA SER A 51 -11.49 -3.63 38.90
C SER A 51 -11.87 -2.58 37.85
N GLN A 52 -12.17 -1.35 38.29
CA GLN A 52 -12.49 -0.23 37.39
C GLN A 52 -11.29 0.15 36.51
N ASN A 53 -10.07 0.16 37.06
CA ASN A 53 -8.86 0.42 36.28
C ASN A 53 -8.59 -0.68 35.24
N VAL A 54 -8.79 -1.95 35.60
CA VAL A 54 -8.65 -3.06 34.65
C VAL A 54 -9.69 -2.93 33.54
N ALA A 55 -10.95 -2.65 33.87
CA ALA A 55 -12.01 -2.45 32.88
C ALA A 55 -11.69 -1.29 31.92
N ARG A 56 -11.19 -0.16 32.45
CA ARG A 56 -10.74 0.99 31.63
C ARG A 56 -9.58 0.61 30.70
N LEU A 57 -8.55 -0.05 31.23
CA LEU A 57 -7.39 -0.50 30.44
C LEU A 57 -7.75 -1.56 29.39
N THR A 58 -8.75 -2.40 29.67
CA THR A 58 -9.29 -3.34 28.69
C THR A 58 -10.00 -2.60 27.57
N GLN A 59 -10.82 -1.60 27.89
CA GLN A 59 -11.50 -0.80 26.87
C GLN A 59 -10.51 -0.02 26.00
N GLU A 60 -9.52 0.63 26.61
CA GLU A 60 -8.46 1.32 25.88
C GLU A 60 -7.69 0.38 24.95
N ASN A 61 -7.43 -0.87 25.37
CA ASN A 61 -6.81 -1.87 24.50
C ASN A 61 -7.69 -2.25 23.31
N ILE A 62 -9.00 -2.39 23.52
CA ILE A 62 -9.94 -2.70 22.43
C ILE A 62 -9.97 -1.54 21.43
N ASP A 63 -10.02 -0.31 21.91
CA ASP A 63 -10.05 0.89 21.06
C ASP A 63 -8.74 1.00 20.24
N LEU A 64 -7.59 0.80 20.89
CA LEU A 64 -6.28 0.78 20.20
C LEU A 64 -6.17 -0.36 19.19
N GLN A 65 -6.73 -1.54 19.48
CA GLN A 65 -6.76 -2.64 18.51
C GLN A 65 -7.61 -2.33 17.29
N ASN A 66 -8.75 -1.67 17.49
CA ASN A 66 -9.62 -1.21 16.41
C ASN A 66 -8.93 -0.15 15.56
N GLU A 67 -8.29 0.85 16.18
CA GLU A 67 -7.52 1.88 15.47
C GLU A 67 -6.35 1.27 14.68
N LEU A 68 -5.64 0.29 15.25
CA LEU A 68 -4.59 -0.44 14.56
C LEU A 68 -5.11 -1.24 13.35
N ALA A 69 -6.30 -1.82 13.46
CA ALA A 69 -6.94 -2.54 12.36
C ALA A 69 -7.32 -1.58 11.22
N ASP A 70 -7.90 -0.42 11.55
CA ASP A 70 -8.25 0.62 10.58
C ASP A 70 -7.01 1.17 9.87
N LEU A 71 -5.94 1.50 10.61
CA LEU A 71 -4.67 1.95 10.04
C LEU A 71 -4.06 0.92 9.09
N LYS A 72 -4.14 -0.38 9.44
CA LYS A 72 -3.64 -1.46 8.57
C LYS A 72 -4.42 -1.53 7.28
N GLU A 73 -5.74 -1.38 7.33
CA GLU A 73 -6.58 -1.40 6.14
C GLU A 73 -6.29 -0.19 5.25
N LYS A 74 -6.21 1.01 5.84
CA LYS A 74 -5.82 2.22 5.11
C LYS A 74 -4.43 2.10 4.47
N SER A 75 -3.47 1.48 5.18
CA SER A 75 -2.14 1.22 4.64
C SER A 75 -2.15 0.26 3.44
N ARG A 76 -3.04 -0.74 3.43
CA ARG A 76 -3.20 -1.64 2.28
C ARG A 76 -3.79 -0.92 1.09
N GLN A 77 -4.83 -0.12 1.31
CA GLN A 77 -5.46 0.69 0.25
C GLN A 77 -4.44 1.63 -0.40
N MET A 78 -3.66 2.36 0.40
CA MET A 78 -2.60 3.23 -0.13
C MET A 78 -1.54 2.46 -0.94
N ALA A 79 -1.18 1.25 -0.52
CA ALA A 79 -0.24 0.42 -1.29
C ALA A 79 -0.81 0.01 -2.65
N THR A 80 -2.09 -0.34 -2.71
CA THR A 80 -2.79 -0.67 -3.96
C THR A 80 -2.94 0.54 -4.88
N GLU A 81 -3.28 1.70 -4.33
CA GLU A 81 -3.34 2.96 -5.10
C GLU A 81 -1.97 3.32 -5.68
N LEU A 82 -0.91 3.18 -4.89
CA LEU A 82 0.45 3.47 -5.33
C LEU A 82 0.92 2.56 -6.46
N GLU A 83 0.66 1.25 -6.39
CA GLU A 83 0.96 0.32 -7.48
C GLU A 83 0.16 0.66 -8.75
N THR A 84 -1.11 1.06 -8.60
CA THR A 84 -1.97 1.50 -9.71
C THR A 84 -1.40 2.75 -10.39
N ILE A 85 -1.02 3.76 -9.60
CA ILE A 85 -0.39 4.99 -10.11
C ILE A 85 0.92 4.68 -10.81
N LYS A 86 1.75 3.81 -10.23
CA LYS A 86 3.05 3.42 -10.81
C LYS A 86 2.87 2.70 -12.15
N ALA A 87 1.90 1.79 -12.25
CA ALA A 87 1.54 1.13 -13.50
C ALA A 87 1.06 2.14 -14.55
N SER A 88 0.19 3.08 -14.16
CA SER A 88 -0.30 4.14 -15.05
C SER A 88 0.82 5.07 -15.52
N ALA A 89 1.73 5.49 -14.63
CA ALA A 89 2.89 6.31 -15.00
C ALA A 89 3.87 5.58 -15.92
N GLY A 90 4.04 4.27 -15.76
CA GLY A 90 4.84 3.44 -16.67
C GLY A 90 4.24 3.40 -18.08
N ALA A 91 2.91 3.25 -18.18
CA ALA A 91 2.20 3.29 -19.46
C ALA A 91 2.29 4.68 -20.11
N ASP A 92 2.14 5.76 -19.34
CA ASP A 92 2.27 7.15 -19.82
C ASP A 92 3.66 7.45 -20.39
N ASN A 93 4.73 7.03 -19.68
CA ASN A 93 6.10 7.19 -20.15
C ASN A 93 6.37 6.41 -21.44
N THR A 94 5.82 5.20 -21.56
CA THR A 94 5.93 4.39 -22.78
C THR A 94 5.22 5.08 -23.94
N MET A 95 4.02 5.62 -23.71
CA MET A 95 3.27 6.36 -24.72
C MET A 95 4.04 7.61 -25.19
N LYS A 96 4.59 8.41 -24.25
CA LYS A 96 5.45 9.56 -24.57
C LYS A 96 6.64 9.19 -25.45
N ALA A 97 7.30 8.07 -25.16
CA ALA A 97 8.42 7.58 -25.96
C ALA A 97 7.96 7.18 -27.38
N THR A 98 6.83 6.47 -27.50
CA THR A 98 6.25 6.12 -28.81
C THR A 98 5.91 7.37 -29.62
N ILE A 99 5.30 8.38 -29.02
CA ILE A 99 4.94 9.64 -29.70
C ILE A 99 6.19 10.41 -30.14
N ALA A 100 7.23 10.46 -29.32
CA ALA A 100 8.51 11.05 -29.72
C ALA A 100 9.12 10.31 -30.93
N ASN A 101 9.02 8.98 -30.98
CA ASN A 101 9.49 8.20 -32.12
C ASN A 101 8.67 8.45 -33.38
N ILE A 102 7.33 8.61 -33.26
CA ILE A 102 6.46 8.98 -34.38
C ILE A 102 6.88 10.35 -34.94
N TYR A 103 7.04 11.34 -34.07
CA TYR A 103 7.46 12.68 -34.48
C TYR A 103 8.84 12.66 -35.16
N ASN A 104 9.81 11.92 -34.61
CA ASN A 104 11.14 11.78 -35.20
C ASN A 104 11.11 11.08 -36.57
N ALA A 105 10.27 10.05 -36.75
CA ALA A 105 10.12 9.38 -38.03
C ALA A 105 9.51 10.30 -39.09
N TYR A 106 8.50 11.09 -38.69
CA TYR A 106 7.91 12.13 -39.54
C TYR A 106 8.93 13.20 -39.95
N ASP A 107 9.68 13.76 -38.99
CA ASP A 107 10.69 14.79 -39.25
C ASP A 107 11.80 14.30 -40.20
N LYS A 108 12.15 13.01 -40.11
CA LYS A 108 13.13 12.35 -40.99
C LYS A 108 12.56 11.89 -42.33
N ASN A 109 11.27 12.07 -42.60
CA ASN A 109 10.55 11.50 -43.75
C ASN A 109 10.72 9.96 -43.88
N ASP A 110 10.91 9.26 -42.75
CA ASP A 110 10.98 7.80 -42.73
C ASP A 110 9.56 7.21 -42.68
N THR A 111 8.96 7.09 -43.86
CA THR A 111 7.54 6.74 -44.02
C THR A 111 7.24 5.28 -43.65
N GLU A 112 8.22 4.38 -43.76
CA GLU A 112 8.06 2.97 -43.38
C GLU A 112 7.99 2.84 -41.86
N THR A 113 8.95 3.45 -41.15
CA THR A 113 8.94 3.50 -39.68
C THR A 113 7.73 4.27 -39.16
N LEU A 114 7.38 5.39 -39.81
CA LEU A 114 6.21 6.19 -39.44
C LEU A 114 4.92 5.37 -39.56
N GLN A 115 4.71 4.64 -40.67
CA GLN A 115 3.53 3.79 -40.85
C GLN A 115 3.44 2.70 -39.78
N ALA A 116 4.55 2.02 -39.49
CA ALA A 116 4.60 0.98 -38.46
C ALA A 116 4.26 1.54 -37.07
N LEU A 117 4.81 2.69 -36.70
CA LEU A 117 4.54 3.32 -35.41
C LEU A 117 3.11 3.87 -35.32
N MET A 118 2.57 4.45 -36.39
CA MET A 118 1.19 4.93 -36.44
C MET A 118 0.15 3.82 -36.29
N ALA A 119 0.48 2.58 -36.67
CA ALA A 119 -0.40 1.42 -36.45
C ALA A 119 -0.51 1.02 -34.96
N THR A 120 0.40 1.51 -34.10
CA THR A 120 0.44 1.17 -32.67
C THR A 120 -0.28 2.17 -31.77
N VAL A 121 -0.72 3.30 -32.31
CA VAL A 121 -1.38 4.38 -31.57
C VAL A 121 -2.72 4.73 -32.20
N THR A 122 -3.70 5.11 -31.39
CA THR A 122 -4.95 5.67 -31.90
C THR A 122 -4.82 7.16 -32.18
N LYS A 123 -5.76 7.70 -32.97
CA LYS A 123 -5.86 9.13 -33.21
C LYS A 123 -5.97 9.92 -31.90
N GLU A 124 -6.86 9.48 -31.00
CA GLU A 124 -7.07 10.12 -29.71
C GLU A 124 -5.81 10.12 -28.85
N GLN A 125 -5.05 9.01 -28.87
CA GLN A 125 -3.81 8.89 -28.11
C GLN A 125 -2.73 9.82 -28.64
N LEU A 126 -2.56 9.93 -29.95
CA LEU A 126 -1.53 10.80 -30.53
C LEU A 126 -1.92 12.28 -30.40
N ASP A 127 -3.18 12.61 -30.70
CA ASP A 127 -3.70 13.97 -30.64
C ASP A 127 -3.81 14.51 -29.21
N ALA A 128 -3.89 13.64 -28.20
CA ALA A 128 -3.81 14.06 -26.79
C ALA A 128 -2.46 14.72 -26.44
N TYR A 129 -1.38 14.40 -27.17
CA TYR A 129 -0.04 14.96 -26.96
C TYR A 129 0.34 15.97 -28.04
N LEU A 130 -0.04 15.71 -29.28
CA LEU A 130 0.24 16.54 -30.46
C LEU A 130 -1.06 16.76 -31.24
N PRO A 131 -1.88 17.75 -30.84
CA PRO A 131 -3.21 17.94 -31.43
C PRO A 131 -3.18 18.12 -32.95
N GLY A 132 -3.93 17.28 -33.67
CA GLY A 132 -4.06 17.33 -35.13
C GLY A 132 -2.88 16.72 -35.89
N PHE A 133 -1.86 16.21 -35.19
CA PHE A 133 -0.68 15.62 -35.81
C PHE A 133 -0.97 14.26 -36.43
N TYR A 134 -1.96 13.51 -35.92
CA TYR A 134 -2.30 12.20 -36.48
C TYR A 134 -2.67 12.29 -37.97
N ASP A 135 -3.54 13.23 -38.33
CA ASP A 135 -3.98 13.40 -39.71
C ASP A 135 -2.82 13.85 -40.63
N GLU A 136 -1.89 14.66 -40.10
CA GLU A 136 -0.74 15.16 -40.84
C GLU A 136 0.30 14.05 -41.11
N ALA A 137 0.62 13.26 -40.10
CA ALA A 137 1.49 12.10 -40.24
C ALA A 137 0.86 11.05 -41.18
N GLN A 138 -0.45 10.83 -41.10
CA GLN A 138 -1.15 9.90 -41.99
C GLN A 138 -1.09 10.34 -43.46
N LYS A 139 -1.25 11.65 -43.74
CA LYS A 139 -1.07 12.19 -45.09
C LYS A 139 0.34 11.97 -45.61
N ALA A 140 1.37 12.12 -44.78
CA ALA A 140 2.75 11.90 -45.20
C ALA A 140 3.00 10.44 -45.62
N VAL A 141 2.47 9.48 -44.86
CA VAL A 141 2.53 8.05 -45.22
C VAL A 141 1.79 7.75 -46.52
N LEU A 142 0.57 8.28 -46.68
CA LEU A 142 -0.24 8.09 -47.89
C LEU A 142 0.38 8.77 -49.12
N GLY A 143 0.94 9.97 -48.95
CA GLY A 143 1.61 10.71 -50.01
C GLY A 143 2.83 9.96 -50.55
N ALA A 144 3.66 9.42 -49.67
CA ALA A 144 4.83 8.61 -50.05
C ALA A 144 4.43 7.34 -50.83
N SER A 145 3.32 6.72 -50.47
CA SER A 145 2.77 5.52 -51.13
C SER A 145 2.32 5.79 -52.57
N THR A 146 1.95 7.04 -52.90
CA THR A 146 1.53 7.43 -54.27
C THR A 146 2.70 7.79 -55.20
N THR A 147 3.91 7.95 -54.67
CA THR A 147 5.13 8.29 -55.43
C THR A 147 6.00 7.09 -55.81
N GLN A 148 5.62 5.85 -55.47
CA GLN A 148 6.36 4.66 -55.91
C GLN A 148 6.21 4.49 -57.44
N PRO A 149 7.27 4.61 -58.26
CA PRO A 149 7.16 4.31 -59.68
C PRO A 149 6.88 2.83 -59.84
N SER A 150 5.77 2.52 -60.53
CA SER A 150 5.45 1.19 -61.06
C SER A 150 6.60 0.70 -61.93
N ASN A 151 7.55 -0.01 -61.32
CA ASN A 151 8.62 -0.67 -62.05
C ASN A 151 8.10 -2.02 -62.54
N ASN A 152 7.13 -1.95 -63.45
CA ASN A 152 6.65 -3.10 -64.20
C ASN A 152 7.67 -3.36 -65.32
N LYS A 153 8.72 -4.13 -65.01
CA LYS A 153 9.58 -4.71 -66.06
C LYS A 153 8.99 -6.04 -66.51
N ARG A 154 8.49 -5.99 -67.75
CA ARG A 154 8.32 -7.08 -68.71
C ARG A 154 9.46 -8.09 -68.67
#